data_AF-A0A2V6QGF0-F1
#
_entry.id   AF-A0A2V6QGF0-F1
#
_cell.length_a   1.000
_cell.length_b   1.000
_cell.length_c   1.000
_cell.angle_alpha   90.00
_cell.angle_beta   90.00
_cell.angle_gamma   90.00
#
_symmetry.space_group_name_H-M   'P 1'
#
loop_
_entity.id
_entity.type
_entity.pdbx_description
1 polymer ?
#
loop_
_entity_poly.entity_id
_entity_poly.type
_entity_poly.pdbx_seq_one_letter_code
_entity_poly.pdbx_strand_id
1 'polypeptide(L)'
;MDSTEVVEMHGERSETKPAWWLLYTIVLQLLALVGLIESFVPAGPWRTMLECAVLLLTVTLMMIWQRHNRVALDLARGRRL
;
A
#
# COMPACT_ATOMS: atom_id res chain seq x y z
N MET A 1 -41.33 -21.40 22.67
CA MET A 1 -41.00 -19.99 22.93
C MET A 1 -39.54 -19.96 23.25
N ASP A 2 -38.65 -20.16 22.28
CA ASP A 2 -38.53 -19.38 21.03
C ASP A 2 -38.53 -17.88 21.36
N SER A 3 -37.35 -17.28 21.39
CA SER A 3 -36.83 -16.57 20.22
C SER A 3 -35.37 -16.19 20.47
N THR A 4 -34.48 -16.73 19.64
CA THR A 4 -33.28 -16.08 19.11
C THR A 4 -32.35 -15.47 20.17
N GLU A 5 -31.25 -16.12 20.56
CA GLU A 5 -30.03 -16.15 19.74
C GLU A 5 -29.96 -14.96 18.78
N VAL A 6 -30.04 -13.76 19.33
CA VAL A 6 -29.42 -12.60 18.69
C VAL A 6 -27.92 -12.77 18.89
N VAL A 7 -27.35 -13.80 18.25
CA VAL A 7 -25.98 -13.74 17.77
C VAL A 7 -26.02 -12.62 16.74
N GLU A 8 -25.95 -11.39 17.25
CA GLU A 8 -25.57 -10.22 16.49
C GLU A 8 -24.16 -10.52 16.00
N MET A 9 -24.08 -11.27 14.90
CA MET A 9 -23.04 -11.15 13.91
C MET A 9 -23.19 -9.75 13.34
N HIS A 10 -22.91 -8.73 14.16
CA HIS A 10 -22.45 -7.46 13.70
C HIS A 10 -21.12 -7.76 13.04
N GLY A 11 -21.24 -8.20 11.77
CA GLY A 11 -20.15 -8.49 10.88
C GLY A 11 -19.19 -7.35 11.06
N GLU A 12 -17.97 -7.72 11.46
CA GLU A 12 -16.89 -6.80 11.74
C GLU A 12 -17.01 -5.67 10.74
N ARG A 13 -17.41 -4.49 11.23
CA ARG A 13 -17.21 -3.26 10.49
C ARG A 13 -15.72 -3.27 10.31
N SER A 14 -15.28 -3.78 9.16
CA SER A 14 -13.93 -3.70 8.68
C SER A 14 -13.74 -2.21 8.55
N GLU A 15 -13.33 -1.59 9.66
CA GLU A 15 -12.79 -0.25 9.70
C GLU A 15 -11.79 -0.29 8.58
N THR A 16 -12.10 0.42 7.50
CA THR A 16 -11.28 0.50 6.31
C THR A 16 -9.99 1.19 6.75
N LYS A 17 -9.12 0.41 7.40
CA LYS A 17 -7.86 0.88 7.91
C LYS A 17 -7.07 1.25 6.66
N PRO A 18 -6.43 2.42 6.66
CA PRO A 18 -5.58 2.80 5.55
C PRO A 18 -4.67 1.63 5.23
N ALA A 19 -4.43 1.35 3.95
CA ALA A 19 -3.63 0.20 3.52
C ALA A 19 -2.14 0.45 3.82
N TRP A 20 -1.79 0.61 5.09
CA TRP A 20 -0.44 0.77 5.61
C TRP A 20 0.42 -0.43 5.24
N TRP A 21 -0.18 -1.62 5.22
CA TRP A 21 0.48 -2.83 4.74
C TRP A 21 1.02 -2.69 3.32
N LEU A 22 0.29 -1.99 2.45
CA LEU A 22 0.68 -1.75 1.06
C LEU A 22 1.88 -0.80 0.97
N LEU A 23 1.97 0.18 1.89
CA LEU A 23 3.17 1.01 2.04
C LEU A 23 4.38 0.18 2.49
N TYR A 24 4.20 -0.70 3.48
CA TYR A 24 5.29 -1.55 3.96
C TYR A 24 5.80 -2.50 2.87
N THR A 25 4.92 -3.11 2.08
CA THR A 25 5.33 -3.97 0.96
C THR A 25 6.03 -3.18 -0.15
N ILE A 26 5.54 -1.97 -0.48
CA ILE A 26 6.20 -1.06 -1.43
C ILE A 26 7.62 -0.72 -0.96
N VAL A 27 7.78 -0.31 0.30
CA VAL A 27 9.08 0.07 0.86
C VAL A 27 10.03 -1.13 0.89
N LEU A 28 9.54 -2.30 1.30
CA LEU A 28 10.33 -3.53 1.31
C LEU A 28 10.81 -3.91 -0.10
N GLN A 29 9.92 -3.81 -1.10
CA GLN A 29 10.24 -4.11 -2.49
C GLN A 29 11.27 -3.13 -3.06
N LEU A 30 11.15 -1.83 -2.76
CA LEU A 30 12.11 -0.80 -3.15
C LEU A 30 13.47 -1.03 -2.50
N LEU A 31 13.52 -1.35 -1.20
CA LEU A 31 14.76 -1.69 -0.49
C LEU A 31 15.44 -2.92 -1.08
N ALA A 32 14.67 -3.98 -1.38
CA ALA A 32 15.19 -5.18 -2.01
C ALA A 32 15.77 -4.86 -3.40
N LEU A 33 15.08 -4.02 -4.19
CA LEU A 33 15.53 -3.62 -5.52
C LEU A 33 16.83 -2.79 -5.46
N VAL A 34 16.92 -1.83 -4.53
CA VAL A 34 18.14 -1.04 -4.29
C VAL A 34 19.29 -1.94 -3.86
N GLY A 35 19.06 -2.84 -2.90
CA GLY A 35 20.09 -3.80 -2.47
C GLY A 35 20.56 -4.70 -3.62
N LEU A 36 19.66 -5.11 -4.51
CA LEU A 36 20.01 -5.88 -5.71
C LEU A 36 20.87 -5.05 -6.68
N ILE A 37 20.48 -3.80 -6.94
CA ILE A 37 21.25 -2.88 -7.80
C ILE A 37 22.65 -2.68 -7.21
N GLU A 38 22.76 -2.44 -5.90
CA GLU A 38 24.05 -2.23 -5.23
C GLU A 38 24.93 -3.48 -5.26
N SER A 39 24.34 -4.68 -5.19
CA SER A 39 25.06 -5.95 -5.19
C SER A 39 25.57 -6.36 -6.58
N PHE A 40 24.80 -6.06 -7.64
CA PHE A 40 25.06 -6.57 -8.99
C PHE A 40 25.58 -5.52 -9.98
N VAL A 41 25.40 -4.22 -9.70
CA VAL A 41 25.73 -3.15 -10.66
C VAL A 41 26.92 -2.34 -10.16
N PRO A 42 28.09 -2.45 -10.83
CA PRO A 42 29.25 -1.64 -10.49
C PRO A 42 28.97 -0.15 -10.70
N ALA A 43 29.70 0.70 -9.98
CA ALA A 43 29.57 2.15 -10.09
C ALA A 43 29.79 2.61 -11.54
N GLY A 44 28.77 3.24 -12.12
CA GLY A 44 28.77 3.67 -13.52
C GLY A 44 27.42 4.26 -13.96
N PRO A 45 27.30 4.72 -15.21
CA PRO A 45 26.11 5.41 -15.72
C PRO A 45 24.83 4.58 -15.57
N TRP A 46 24.94 3.26 -15.69
CA TRP A 46 23.81 2.34 -15.53
C TRP A 46 23.28 2.29 -14.11
N ARG A 47 24.15 2.39 -13.10
CA ARG A 47 23.72 2.46 -11.70
C ARG A 47 22.91 3.73 -11.45
N THR A 48 23.36 4.87 -11.96
CA THR A 48 22.63 6.15 -11.83
C THR A 48 21.28 6.11 -12.54
N MET A 49 21.18 5.51 -13.74
CA MET A 49 19.89 5.34 -14.42
C MET A 49 18.94 4.43 -13.63
N LEU A 50 19.44 3.37 -13.00
CA LEU A 50 18.64 2.49 -12.16
C LEU A 50 18.17 3.20 -10.87
N GLU A 51 19.03 3.97 -10.21
CA GLU A 51 18.66 4.81 -9.06
C GLU A 51 17.56 5.83 -9.43
N CYS A 52 17.66 6.47 -10.60
CA CYS A 52 16.61 7.33 -11.13
C CYS A 52 15.30 6.58 -11.39
N ALA A 53 15.38 5.36 -11.94
CA ALA A 53 14.20 4.53 -12.16
C ALA A 53 13.52 4.14 -10.84
N VAL A 54 14.30 3.81 -9.79
CA VAL A 54 13.80 3.53 -8.43
C VAL A 54 13.08 4.76 -7.86
N LEU A 55 13.62 5.96 -8.05
CA LEU A 55 12.95 7.20 -7.63
C LEU A 55 11.60 7.39 -8.32
N LEU A 56 11.56 7.24 -9.64
CA LEU A 56 10.30 7.35 -10.40
C LEU A 56 9.29 6.29 -9.97
N LEU A 57 9.74 5.06 -9.72
CA LEU A 57 8.91 3.97 -9.22
C LEU A 57 8.33 4.32 -7.84
N THR A 58 9.14 4.88 -6.95
CA THR A 58 8.74 5.31 -5.61
C THR A 58 7.64 6.36 -5.67
N VAL A 59 7.84 7.41 -6.47
CA VAL A 59 6.84 8.49 -6.64
C VAL A 59 5.54 7.96 -7.23
N THR A 60 5.63 7.09 -8.24
CA THR A 60 4.45 6.49 -8.88
C THR A 60 3.66 5.62 -7.90
N LEU A 61 4.34 4.78 -7.13
CA LEU A 61 3.73 3.93 -6.11
C LEU A 61 3.11 4.76 -4.98
N MET A 62 3.73 5.87 -4.58
CA MET A 62 3.18 6.80 -3.60
C MET A 62 1.89 7.46 -4.10
N MET A 63 1.85 7.89 -5.37
CA MET A 63 0.64 8.46 -5.98
C MET A 63 -0.49 7.42 -6.08
N ILE A 64 -0.17 6.18 -6.48
CA ILE A 64 -1.14 5.07 -6.53
C ILE A 64 -1.69 4.79 -5.13
N TRP A 65 -0.82 4.71 -4.12
CA TRP A 65 -1.22 4.51 -2.73
C TRP A 65 -2.14 5.63 -2.24
N GLN A 66 -1.80 6.89 -2.50
CA GLN A 66 -2.65 8.03 -2.14
C GLN A 66 -4.03 7.96 -2.82
N ARG A 67 -4.08 7.55 -4.08
CA ARG A 67 -5.35 7.40 -4.81
C ARG A 67 -6.20 6.28 -4.21
N HIS A 68 -5.61 5.12 -3.93
CA HIS A 68 -6.32 4.02 -3.27
C HIS A 68 -6.79 4.40 -1.86
N ASN A 69 -5.96 5.11 -1.10
CA ASN A 69 -6.31 5.54 0.25
C ASN A 69 -7.42 6.60 0.23
N ARG A 70 -7.40 7.55 -0.72
CA ARG A 70 -8.50 8.50 -0.92
C ARG A 70 -9.81 7.79 -1.29
N VAL A 71 -9.78 6.87 -2.25
CA VAL A 71 -10.97 6.09 -2.64
C VAL A 71 -11.51 5.28 -1.46
N ALA A 72 -10.65 4.65 -0.67
CA ALA A 72 -11.06 3.92 0.53
C ALA A 72 -11.71 4.84 1.58
N LEU A 73 -11.17 6.05 1.78
CA LEU A 73 -11.73 7.06 2.66
C LEU A 73 -13.07 7.63 2.16
N ASP A 74 -13.19 7.87 0.86
CA ASP A 74 -14.43 8.39 0.25
C ASP A 74 -15.54 7.34 0.32
N LEU A 75 -15.24 6.07 0.07
CA LEU A 75 -16.18 4.95 0.28
C LEU A 75 -16.56 4.79 1.76
N ALA A 76 -15.62 4.99 2.68
CA ALA A 76 -15.87 4.94 4.12
C ALA A 76 -16.70 6.13 4.63
N ARG A 77 -16.64 7.29 3.96
CA ARG A 77 -17.50 8.46 4.24
C ARG A 77 -18.89 8.30 3.63
N GLY A 78 -18.97 7.84 2.38
CA GLY A 78 -20.25 7.61 1.69
C GLY A 78 -21.10 6.52 2.34
N ARG A 79 -20.50 5.56 3.03
CA ARG A 79 -21.21 4.51 3.79
C ARG A 79 -21.74 4.98 5.17
N ARG A 80 -21.45 6.21 5.61
CA ARG A 80 -21.91 6.79 6.89
C ARG A 80 -23.08 7.76 6.74
N LEU A 81 -23.49 8.08 5.51
CA LEU A 81 -24.71 8.83 5.19
C LEU A 81 -25.82 7.84 4.84
#